data_AF-A0A7J4RMW1-F1
#
_entry.id   AF-A0A7J4RMW1-F1
#
_cell.length_a   1.000
_cell.length_b   1.000
_cell.length_c   1.000
_cell.angle_alpha   90.00
_cell.angle_beta   90.00
_cell.angle_gamma   90.00
#
_symmetry.space_group_name_H-M   'P 1'
#
loop_
_entity.id
_entity.type
_entity.pdbx_description
1 polymer ?
#
loop_
_entity_poly.entity_id
_entity_poly.type
_entity_poly.pdbx_seq_one_letter_code
_entity_poly.pdbx_strand_id
1 'polypeptide(L)'
;MAFRDMLNGVHSVQESTSVLHGMIETSNMLGDIPLVFNDISEAPGHRAALNVLEKSRLCEMFDISPGDLIDVLAWAMENPSDPEIVDSTEAPVMQSGQKDVNLTKIPIPWHFEEDGGRYQSASIIVAQYSGVRNVSFHRQLLRDSNHTVARLVPRHLRTISSEAAEAGEDVPIAVVNGA
;
A
#
# COMPACT_ATOMS: atom_id res chain seq x y z
N MET A 1 -4.41 -8.10 -13.81
CA MET A 1 -4.25 -8.66 -12.45
C MET A 1 -4.49 -7.53 -11.48
N ALA A 2 -5.35 -7.76 -10.48
CA ALA A 2 -5.66 -6.80 -9.43
C ALA A 2 -5.27 -7.37 -8.07
N PHE A 3 -5.13 -6.52 -7.06
CA PHE A 3 -4.84 -6.92 -5.68
C PHE A 3 -5.75 -8.03 -5.14
N ARG A 4 -7.02 -8.09 -5.56
CA ARG A 4 -7.95 -9.16 -5.16
C ARG A 4 -7.52 -10.55 -5.64
N ASP A 5 -6.84 -10.64 -6.78
CA ASP A 5 -6.32 -11.91 -7.30
C ASP A 5 -5.22 -12.45 -6.35
N MET A 6 -4.43 -11.55 -5.75
CA MET A 6 -3.44 -11.89 -4.72
C MET A 6 -4.04 -12.37 -3.41
N LEU A 7 -5.36 -12.26 -3.21
CA LEU A 7 -6.03 -12.74 -1.99
C LEU A 7 -6.57 -14.16 -2.14
N ASN A 8 -6.47 -14.77 -3.33
CA ASN A 8 -6.88 -16.15 -3.53
C ASN A 8 -6.00 -17.10 -2.69
N GLY A 9 -6.63 -18.04 -1.99
CA GLY A 9 -5.96 -19.01 -1.12
C GLY A 9 -5.35 -18.43 0.17
N VAL A 10 -5.51 -17.13 0.44
CA VAL A 10 -4.97 -16.50 1.66
C VAL A 10 -5.81 -16.92 2.88
N HIS A 11 -5.15 -17.21 4.00
CA HIS A 11 -5.83 -17.62 5.23
C HIS A 11 -6.72 -16.49 5.75
N SER A 12 -7.97 -16.82 6.07
CA SER A 12 -8.97 -15.83 6.46
C SER A 12 -9.23 -15.87 7.96
N VAL A 13 -8.92 -14.76 8.64
CA VAL A 13 -9.21 -14.53 10.06
C VAL A 13 -10.63 -13.96 10.17
N GLN A 14 -11.50 -14.64 10.91
CA GLN A 14 -12.90 -14.22 11.12
C GLN A 14 -13.08 -13.48 12.44
N GLU A 15 -12.17 -13.69 13.37
CA GLU A 15 -12.13 -13.05 14.66
C GLU A 15 -11.92 -11.53 14.51
N SER A 16 -12.70 -10.78 15.30
CA SER A 16 -12.57 -9.34 15.38
C SER A 16 -11.15 -8.94 15.79
N THR A 17 -10.46 -8.21 14.92
CA THR A 17 -9.05 -7.88 15.09
C THR A 17 -8.86 -6.37 15.19
N SER A 18 -8.13 -5.93 16.21
CA SER A 18 -7.80 -4.52 16.37
C SER A 18 -6.67 -4.10 15.44
N VAL A 19 -6.73 -2.87 14.92
CA VAL A 19 -5.59 -2.21 14.29
C VAL A 19 -4.49 -1.88 15.30
N LEU A 20 -4.77 -1.97 16.61
CA LEU A 20 -3.81 -1.75 17.68
C LEU A 20 -3.12 -3.09 18.01
N HIS A 21 -2.01 -3.36 17.34
CA HIS A 21 -1.16 -4.57 17.50
C HIS A 21 -1.83 -5.92 17.14
N GLY A 22 -3.16 -6.03 17.13
CA GLY A 22 -3.87 -7.30 16.93
C GLY A 22 -3.52 -8.01 15.62
N MET A 23 -3.27 -7.26 14.53
CA MET A 23 -2.84 -7.84 13.26
C MET A 23 -1.44 -8.48 13.35
N ILE A 24 -0.48 -7.83 14.01
CA ILE A 24 0.88 -8.39 14.15
C ILE A 24 0.89 -9.57 15.13
N GLU A 25 0.09 -9.50 16.19
CA GLU A 25 -0.03 -10.58 17.18
C GLU A 25 -0.59 -11.84 16.52
N THR A 26 -1.61 -11.68 15.69
CA THR A 26 -2.18 -12.78 14.90
C THR A 26 -1.18 -13.32 13.88
N SER A 27 -0.45 -12.44 13.18
CA SER A 27 0.64 -12.84 12.26
C SER A 27 1.67 -13.71 12.97
N ASN A 28 2.20 -13.24 14.09
CA ASN A 28 3.21 -13.95 14.88
C ASN A 28 2.69 -15.30 15.38
N MET A 29 1.44 -15.35 15.86
CA MET A 29 0.80 -16.59 16.34
C MET A 29 0.67 -17.65 15.24
N LEU A 30 0.35 -17.21 14.02
CA LEU A 30 0.12 -18.08 12.87
C LEU A 30 1.38 -18.33 12.03
N GLY A 31 2.54 -17.80 12.44
CA GLY A 31 3.83 -18.03 11.79
C GLY A 31 4.03 -17.21 10.51
N ASP A 32 3.56 -15.96 10.50
CA ASP A 32 3.74 -14.98 9.42
C ASP A 32 3.21 -15.41 8.05
N ILE A 33 2.27 -16.35 8.03
CA ILE A 33 1.57 -16.74 6.80
C ILE A 33 0.80 -15.54 6.21
N PRO A 34 0.45 -15.58 4.91
CA PRO A 34 -0.47 -14.61 4.33
C PRO A 34 -1.83 -14.63 5.04
N LEU A 35 -2.33 -13.45 5.44
CA LEU A 35 -3.59 -13.30 6.17
C LEU A 35 -4.52 -12.27 5.52
N VAL A 36 -5.82 -12.54 5.59
CA VAL A 36 -6.89 -11.54 5.40
C VAL A 36 -7.77 -11.51 6.63
N PHE A 37 -7.86 -10.34 7.25
CA PHE A 37 -8.70 -10.03 8.39
C PHE A 37 -10.04 -9.50 7.90
N ASN A 38 -11.14 -10.16 8.28
CA ASN A 38 -12.48 -9.83 7.78
C ASN A 38 -13.25 -8.84 8.67
N ASP A 39 -12.87 -8.70 9.93
CA ASP A 39 -13.51 -7.81 10.88
C ASP A 39 -12.47 -6.98 11.63
N ILE A 40 -12.50 -5.66 11.42
CA ILE A 40 -11.55 -4.71 12.00
C ILE A 40 -12.27 -3.78 12.97
N SER A 41 -11.94 -3.88 14.26
CA SER A 41 -12.67 -3.20 15.34
C SER A 41 -12.75 -1.68 15.15
N GLU A 42 -11.65 -1.05 14.75
CA GLU A 42 -11.57 0.41 14.55
C GLU A 42 -11.99 0.87 13.14
N ALA A 43 -12.23 -0.07 12.22
CA ALA A 43 -12.65 0.23 10.85
C ALA A 43 -13.79 -0.71 10.38
N PRO A 44 -15.00 -0.61 10.96
CA PRO A 44 -16.11 -1.49 10.62
C PRO A 44 -16.44 -1.49 9.13
N GLY A 45 -16.67 -2.69 8.56
CA GLY A 45 -16.94 -2.87 7.13
C GLY A 45 -15.69 -2.89 6.25
N HIS A 46 -14.50 -2.61 6.80
CA HIS A 46 -13.23 -2.81 6.11
C HIS A 46 -12.65 -4.20 6.38
N ARG A 47 -11.81 -4.63 5.44
CA ARG A 47 -10.95 -5.81 5.56
C ARG A 47 -9.51 -5.35 5.41
N ALA A 48 -8.57 -6.09 5.99
CA ALA A 48 -7.14 -5.82 5.85
C ALA A 48 -6.41 -7.09 5.42
N ALA A 49 -5.34 -6.95 4.66
CA ALA A 49 -4.49 -8.07 4.26
C ALA A 49 -3.05 -7.82 4.71
N LEU A 50 -2.37 -8.89 5.10
CA LEU A 50 -1.00 -8.88 5.62
C LEU A 50 -0.20 -10.03 5.00
N ASN A 51 1.10 -9.80 4.79
CA ASN A 51 2.06 -10.78 4.24
C ASN A 51 1.67 -11.40 2.88
N VAL A 52 0.87 -10.69 2.07
CA VAL A 52 0.36 -11.25 0.81
C VAL A 52 1.36 -11.22 -0.36
N LEU A 53 2.41 -10.39 -0.26
CA LEU A 53 3.44 -10.25 -1.29
C LEU A 53 4.63 -11.16 -0.98
N GLU A 54 4.58 -12.39 -1.47
CA GLU A 54 5.65 -13.39 -1.34
C GLU A 54 6.18 -13.82 -2.70
N LYS A 55 7.49 -14.14 -2.76
CA LYS A 55 8.14 -14.56 -4.00
C LYS A 55 7.45 -15.77 -4.64
N SER A 56 7.15 -16.80 -3.84
CA SER A 56 6.47 -18.03 -4.28
C SER A 56 5.13 -17.73 -4.94
N ARG A 57 4.34 -16.85 -4.32
CA ARG A 57 3.02 -16.45 -4.82
C ARG A 57 3.12 -15.62 -6.10
N LEU A 58 4.09 -14.69 -6.18
CA LEU A 58 4.35 -13.98 -7.43
C LEU A 58 4.72 -14.93 -8.57
N CYS A 59 5.54 -15.95 -8.29
CA CYS A 59 5.92 -16.95 -9.27
C CYS A 59 4.71 -17.77 -9.75
N GLU A 60 3.86 -18.22 -8.83
CA GLU A 60 2.60 -18.92 -9.16
C GLU A 60 1.66 -18.04 -9.98
N MET A 61 1.50 -16.77 -9.60
CA MET A 61 0.62 -15.82 -10.29
C MET A 61 1.08 -15.48 -11.71
N PHE A 62 2.39 -15.46 -11.95
CA PHE A 62 2.95 -15.23 -13.29
C PHE A 62 3.18 -16.53 -14.07
N ASP A 63 2.91 -17.69 -13.48
CA ASP A 63 3.20 -19.01 -14.05
C ASP A 63 4.69 -19.16 -14.46
N ILE A 64 5.59 -18.76 -13.55
CA ILE A 64 7.05 -18.80 -13.75
C ILE A 64 7.77 -19.50 -12.59
N SER A 65 9.02 -19.89 -12.79
CA SER A 65 9.85 -20.41 -11.70
C SER A 65 10.50 -19.28 -10.87
N PRO A 66 10.94 -19.56 -9.63
CA PRO A 66 11.73 -18.62 -8.84
C PRO A 66 13.03 -18.15 -9.48
N GLY A 67 13.58 -18.90 -10.45
CA GLY A 67 14.76 -18.53 -11.21
C GLY A 67 14.45 -17.48 -12.26
N ASP A 68 13.31 -17.61 -12.93
CA ASP A 68 12.89 -16.74 -14.05
C ASP A 68 12.43 -15.35 -13.58
N LEU A 69 12.01 -15.22 -12.31
CA LEU A 69 11.46 -13.96 -11.79
C LEU A 69 12.42 -12.77 -11.98
N ILE A 70 13.72 -12.96 -11.79
CA ILE A 70 14.70 -11.88 -11.97
C ILE A 70 14.79 -11.46 -13.43
N ASP A 71 14.81 -12.42 -14.35
CA ASP A 71 14.90 -12.17 -15.79
C ASP A 71 13.65 -11.46 -16.31
N VAL A 72 12.46 -11.87 -15.84
CA VAL A 72 11.19 -11.22 -16.16
C VAL A 72 11.18 -9.76 -15.67
N LEU A 73 11.62 -9.51 -14.44
CA LEU A 73 11.67 -8.15 -13.88
C LEU A 73 12.71 -7.28 -14.62
N ALA A 74 13.87 -7.83 -14.95
CA ALA A 74 14.90 -7.12 -15.71
C ALA A 74 14.39 -6.76 -17.11
N TRP A 75 13.78 -7.71 -17.81
CA TRP A 75 13.16 -7.47 -19.12
C TRP A 75 12.09 -6.37 -19.03
N ALA A 76 11.22 -6.38 -18.01
CA ALA A 76 10.19 -5.37 -17.84
C ALA A 76 10.76 -3.96 -17.58
N MET A 77 11.88 -3.86 -16.87
CA MET A 77 12.57 -2.58 -16.66
C MET A 77 13.16 -2.01 -17.96
N GLU A 78 13.57 -2.87 -18.89
CA GLU A 78 14.10 -2.48 -20.22
C GLU A 78 12.99 -2.23 -21.24
N ASN A 79 11.80 -2.78 -21.03
CA ASN A 79 10.66 -2.70 -21.95
C ASN A 79 9.40 -2.12 -21.26
N PRO A 80 9.46 -0.90 -20.69
CA PRO A 80 8.31 -0.30 -20.04
C PRO A 80 7.20 0.02 -21.03
N SER A 81 5.95 -0.13 -20.58
CA SER A 81 4.77 0.35 -21.29
C SER A 81 4.14 1.52 -20.55
N ASP A 82 3.51 2.43 -21.29
CA ASP A 82 2.70 3.48 -20.67
C ASP A 82 1.42 2.89 -20.06
N PRO A 83 0.94 3.42 -18.91
CA PRO A 83 -0.34 3.02 -18.36
C PRO A 83 -1.49 3.51 -19.23
N GLU A 84 -2.53 2.69 -19.37
CA GLU A 84 -3.78 3.10 -20.02
C GLU A 84 -4.59 4.01 -19.09
N ILE A 85 -5.06 5.14 -19.61
CA ILE A 85 -5.95 6.05 -18.89
C ILE A 85 -7.39 5.60 -19.13
N VAL A 86 -8.09 5.25 -18.06
CA VAL A 86 -9.49 4.81 -18.07
C VAL A 86 -10.41 5.88 -17.50
N ASP A 87 -11.69 5.83 -17.84
CA ASP A 87 -12.68 6.74 -17.27
C ASP A 87 -12.91 6.44 -15.77
N SER A 88 -13.18 7.47 -14.98
CA SER A 88 -13.48 7.34 -13.55
C SER A 88 -14.64 6.39 -13.24
N THR A 89 -15.62 6.27 -14.16
CA THR A 89 -16.76 5.36 -14.04
C THR A 89 -16.38 3.89 -14.19
N GLU A 90 -15.24 3.60 -14.83
CA GLU A 90 -14.68 2.27 -15.02
C GLU A 90 -13.71 1.89 -13.89
N ALA A 91 -13.25 2.86 -13.10
CA ALA A 91 -12.26 2.67 -12.04
C ALA A 91 -12.90 2.17 -10.73
N PRO A 92 -12.67 0.91 -10.28
CA PRO A 92 -13.31 0.39 -9.06
C PRO A 92 -12.94 1.16 -7.78
N VAL A 93 -11.77 1.78 -7.75
CA VAL A 93 -11.31 2.63 -6.64
C VAL A 93 -12.21 3.86 -6.41
N MET A 94 -12.95 4.30 -7.44
CA MET A 94 -13.84 5.46 -7.38
C MET A 94 -15.27 5.11 -6.92
N GLN A 95 -15.58 3.83 -6.70
CA GLN A 95 -16.93 3.38 -6.33
C GLN A 95 -17.30 3.69 -4.87
N SER A 96 -16.32 4.02 -4.03
CA SER A 96 -16.51 4.35 -2.62
C SER A 96 -15.58 5.49 -2.23
N GLY A 97 -15.99 6.28 -1.24
CA GLY A 97 -15.20 7.39 -0.73
C GLY A 97 -15.81 7.99 0.52
N GLN A 98 -15.05 8.86 1.17
CA GLN A 98 -15.55 9.65 2.29
C GLN A 98 -15.89 11.06 1.79
N LYS A 99 -17.06 11.58 2.19
CA LYS A 99 -17.42 12.99 1.92
C LYS A 99 -16.47 13.94 2.65
N ASP A 100 -16.24 13.65 3.93
CA ASP A 100 -15.30 14.35 4.80
C ASP A 100 -14.16 13.38 5.14
N VAL A 101 -12.91 13.77 4.87
CA VAL A 101 -11.75 12.89 5.05
C VAL A 101 -11.57 12.54 6.52
N ASN A 102 -11.60 11.24 6.82
CA ASN A 102 -11.18 10.71 8.11
C ASN A 102 -10.39 9.40 7.95
N LEU A 103 -9.07 9.51 8.03
CA LEU A 103 -8.11 8.42 7.95
C LEU A 103 -8.17 7.46 9.15
N THR A 104 -8.76 7.85 10.29
CA THR A 104 -8.91 6.93 11.42
C THR A 104 -9.97 5.85 11.19
N LYS A 105 -10.80 6.01 10.14
CA LYS A 105 -11.87 5.07 9.76
C LYS A 105 -11.42 3.96 8.81
N ILE A 106 -10.19 4.01 8.31
CA ILE A 106 -9.62 2.96 7.45
C ILE A 106 -8.61 2.12 8.25
N PRO A 107 -8.37 0.86 7.87
CA PRO A 107 -7.61 -0.08 8.70
C PRO A 107 -6.09 0.15 8.61
N ILE A 108 -5.60 1.23 9.23
CA ILE A 108 -4.16 1.52 9.35
C ILE A 108 -3.63 0.88 10.64
N PRO A 109 -2.76 -0.14 10.58
CA PRO A 109 -2.26 -0.84 11.76
C PRO A 109 -1.23 -0.02 12.55
N TRP A 110 -1.23 -0.20 13.86
CA TRP A 110 -0.11 0.07 14.75
C TRP A 110 0.64 -1.25 14.95
N HIS A 111 1.83 -1.36 14.34
CA HIS A 111 2.53 -2.65 14.27
C HIS A 111 3.22 -2.99 15.58
N PHE A 112 3.97 -2.08 16.17
CA PHE A 112 4.73 -2.35 17.40
C PHE A 112 4.46 -1.31 18.48
N GLU A 113 4.48 -1.70 19.76
CA GLU A 113 4.21 -0.77 20.87
C GLU A 113 5.18 0.42 20.88
N GLU A 114 6.40 0.24 20.38
CA GLU A 114 7.44 1.26 20.27
C GLU A 114 7.27 2.19 19.06
N ASP A 115 6.36 1.87 18.12
CA ASP A 115 6.05 2.77 17.00
C ASP A 115 5.42 4.06 17.52
N GLY A 116 5.70 5.17 16.84
CA GLY A 116 5.07 6.47 17.14
C GLY A 116 3.55 6.54 16.87
N GLY A 117 2.92 5.42 16.49
CA GLY A 117 1.50 5.31 16.18
C GLY A 117 1.21 4.37 15.01
N ARG A 118 0.04 4.55 14.38
CA ARG A 118 -0.43 3.74 13.24
C ARG A 118 0.34 4.08 11.96
N TYR A 119 0.81 3.08 11.23
CA TYR A 119 1.55 3.23 9.98
C TYR A 119 0.87 2.56 8.80
N GLN A 120 0.78 3.27 7.67
CA GLN A 120 0.61 2.62 6.38
C GLN A 120 2.00 2.17 5.91
N SER A 121 2.25 0.85 5.86
CA SER A 121 3.57 0.27 5.56
C SER A 121 3.68 -0.27 4.13
N ALA A 122 2.55 -0.56 3.49
CA ALA A 122 2.46 -1.15 2.14
C ALA A 122 1.88 -0.20 1.08
N SER A 123 2.00 1.11 1.30
CA SER A 123 1.51 2.11 0.34
C SER A 123 2.57 2.49 -0.69
N ILE A 124 2.14 2.62 -1.94
CA ILE A 124 2.89 3.38 -2.95
C ILE A 124 2.45 4.85 -2.91
N ILE A 125 3.41 5.75 -3.07
CA ILE A 125 3.16 7.17 -3.33
C ILE A 125 3.46 7.41 -4.80
N VAL A 126 2.43 7.83 -5.53
CA VAL A 126 2.55 8.34 -6.90
C VAL A 126 2.66 9.85 -6.82
N ALA A 127 3.75 10.41 -7.32
CA ALA A 127 4.01 11.84 -7.33
C ALA A 127 4.34 12.29 -8.75
N GLN A 128 3.91 13.49 -9.13
CA GLN A 128 4.31 14.12 -10.38
C GLN A 128 4.54 15.61 -10.19
N TYR A 129 5.71 16.09 -10.61
CA TYR A 129 6.09 17.50 -10.55
C TYR A 129 7.00 17.84 -11.72
N SER A 130 6.80 19.01 -12.36
CA SER A 130 7.64 19.47 -13.48
C SER A 130 7.87 18.43 -14.59
N GLY A 131 6.85 17.63 -14.90
CA GLY A 131 6.92 16.58 -15.93
C GLY A 131 7.59 15.27 -15.50
N VAL A 132 8.15 15.19 -14.29
CA VAL A 132 8.77 13.98 -13.74
C VAL A 132 7.75 13.24 -12.88
N ARG A 133 7.53 11.94 -13.18
CA ARG A 133 6.69 11.04 -12.38
C ARG A 133 7.55 10.08 -11.58
N ASN A 134 7.19 9.87 -10.31
CA ASN A 134 7.81 8.89 -9.43
C ASN A 134 6.75 8.04 -8.75
N VAL A 135 7.04 6.73 -8.62
CA VAL A 135 6.26 5.78 -7.84
C VAL A 135 7.20 5.09 -6.86
N SER A 136 6.94 5.20 -5.57
CA SER A 136 7.82 4.63 -4.53
C SER A 136 7.06 4.22 -3.28
N PHE A 137 7.57 3.19 -2.59
CA PHE A 137 7.04 2.77 -1.29
C PHE A 137 7.56 3.68 -0.17
N HIS A 138 6.65 4.18 0.66
CA HIS A 138 6.99 4.95 1.85
C HIS A 138 6.06 4.61 2.99
N ARG A 139 6.64 4.27 4.15
CA ARG A 139 5.86 4.16 5.37
C ARG A 139 5.35 5.54 5.80
N GLN A 140 4.09 5.59 6.21
CA GLN A 140 3.39 6.84 6.54
C GLN A 140 2.76 6.74 7.92
N LEU A 141 3.22 7.57 8.86
CA LEU A 141 2.63 7.68 10.20
C LEU A 141 1.30 8.44 10.10
N LEU A 142 0.23 7.88 10.63
CA LEU A 142 -1.04 8.59 10.82
C LEU A 142 -0.86 9.65 11.93
N ARG A 143 -0.85 10.93 11.55
CA ARG A 143 -0.66 12.04 12.50
C ARG A 143 -1.98 12.48 13.11
N ASP A 144 -3.01 12.59 12.28
CA ASP A 144 -4.35 13.03 12.67
C ASP A 144 -5.39 12.50 11.64
N SER A 145 -6.65 12.93 11.74
CA SER A 145 -7.73 12.41 10.89
C SER A 145 -7.57 12.69 9.40
N ASN A 146 -6.72 13.61 8.96
CA ASN A 146 -6.56 13.92 7.55
C ASN A 146 -5.10 14.12 7.10
N HIS A 147 -4.13 13.79 7.94
CA HIS A 147 -2.71 13.89 7.61
C HIS A 147 -1.93 12.64 7.98
N THR A 148 -0.96 12.33 7.11
CA THR A 148 0.11 11.39 7.38
C THR A 148 1.48 12.07 7.30
N VAL A 149 2.50 11.43 7.86
CA VAL A 149 3.89 11.89 7.79
C VAL A 149 4.76 10.78 7.22
N ALA A 150 5.46 11.10 6.13
CA ALA A 150 6.44 10.20 5.50
C ALA A 150 7.86 10.73 5.73
N ARG A 151 8.79 9.83 6.06
CA ARG A 151 10.23 10.16 6.01
C ARG A 151 10.72 10.02 4.57
N LEU A 152 11.15 11.12 3.96
CA LEU A 152 11.77 11.12 2.65
C LEU A 152 13.29 11.05 2.79
N VAL A 153 13.87 9.93 2.36
CA VAL A 153 15.32 9.74 2.21
C VAL A 153 15.82 10.35 0.90
N PRO A 154 17.13 10.68 0.74
CA PRO A 154 17.69 11.29 -0.47
C PRO A 154 17.59 10.39 -1.72
N ARG A 155 16.41 10.36 -2.33
CA ARG A 155 16.00 9.60 -3.53
C ARG A 155 15.03 10.47 -4.35
N HIS A 156 14.47 9.94 -5.44
CA HIS A 156 13.65 10.69 -6.39
C HIS A 156 12.50 11.50 -5.76
N LEU A 157 11.69 10.91 -4.86
CA LEU A 157 10.61 11.65 -4.21
C LEU A 157 11.11 12.82 -3.34
N ARG A 158 12.29 12.68 -2.72
CA ARG A 158 12.90 13.78 -1.97
C ARG A 158 13.39 14.88 -2.90
N THR A 159 14.01 14.53 -4.03
CA THR A 159 14.41 15.49 -5.06
C THR A 159 13.21 16.30 -5.55
N ILE A 160 12.14 15.60 -5.98
CA ILE A 160 10.89 16.22 -6.42
C ILE A 160 10.30 17.14 -5.34
N SER A 161 10.23 16.67 -4.09
CA SER A 161 9.71 17.46 -2.98
C SER A 161 10.57 18.69 -2.65
N SER A 162 11.88 18.59 -2.79
CA SER A 162 12.80 19.71 -2.55
C SER A 162 12.69 20.76 -3.67
N GLU A 163 12.60 20.35 -4.93
CA GLU A 163 12.40 21.25 -6.07
C GLU A 163 11.08 22.04 -5.96
N ALA A 164 9.98 21.38 -5.58
CA ALA A 164 8.70 22.05 -5.36
C ALA A 164 8.77 23.04 -4.19
N ALA A 165 9.38 22.64 -3.07
CA ALA A 165 9.53 23.51 -1.90
C ALA A 165 10.38 24.76 -2.20
N GLU A 166 11.43 24.64 -3.04
CA GLU A 166 12.24 25.78 -3.48
C GLU A 166 11.44 26.77 -4.34
N ALA A 167 10.44 26.29 -5.09
CA ALA A 167 9.49 27.12 -5.83
C ALA A 167 8.34 27.67 -4.96
N GLY A 168 8.26 27.29 -3.68
CA GLY A 168 7.13 27.61 -2.80
C GLY A 168 5.85 26.85 -3.13
N GLU A 169 5.98 25.69 -3.78
CA GLU A 169 4.89 24.84 -4.23
C GLU A 169 4.83 23.51 -3.45
N ASP A 170 3.65 22.90 -3.44
CA ASP A 170 3.43 21.55 -2.95
C ASP A 170 3.48 20.54 -4.10
N VAL A 171 3.87 19.30 -3.81
CA VAL A 171 3.81 18.20 -4.78
C VAL A 171 2.45 17.50 -4.66
N PRO A 172 1.62 17.49 -5.72
CA PRO A 172 0.43 16.64 -5.74
C PRO A 172 0.83 15.17 -5.71
N ILE A 173 0.24 14.41 -4.78
CA ILE A 173 0.48 12.98 -4.64
C ILE A 173 -0.82 12.18 -4.56
N ALA A 174 -0.74 10.91 -4.93
CA ALA A 174 -1.72 9.91 -4.59
C ALA A 174 -1.06 8.81 -3.74
N VAL A 175 -1.70 8.45 -2.63
CA VAL A 175 -1.32 7.31 -1.80
C VAL A 175 -2.22 6.14 -2.15
N VAL A 176 -1.65 5.06 -2.67
CA VAL A 176 -2.40 3.88 -3.11
C VAL A 176 -2.03 2.69 -2.24
N ASN A 177 -3.06 2.00 -1.73
CA ASN A 177 -2.95 0.73 -1.00
C ASN A 177 -3.66 -0.35 -1.80
N GLY A 178 -3.10 -1.57 -1.82
CA GLY A 178 -3.64 -2.67 -2.63
C GLY A 178 -3.56 -2.39 -4.12
N ALA A 179 -2.40 -1.88 -4.57
CA ALA A 179 -2.06 -1.74 -5.98
C ALA A 179 -1.81 -3.12 -6.61
#